data_AF-A0A3S2W5A1-F1
#
_entry.id   AF-A0A3S2W5A1-F1
#
_cell.length_a   1.000
_cell.length_b   1.000
_cell.length_c   1.000
_cell.angle_alpha   90.00
_cell.angle_beta   90.00
_cell.angle_gamma   90.00
#
_symmetry.space_group_name_H-M   'P 1'
#
loop_
_entity.id
_entity.type
_entity.pdbx_description
1 polymer ?
#
loop_
_entity_poly.entity_id
_entity_poly.type
_entity_poly.pdbx_seq_one_letter_code
_entity_poly.pdbx_strand_id
1 'polypeptide(L)'
;MAQELADACTISALVLGLISPLMQLFLMWRAAVLSVIAFVAASLLFGPVRWSDQNFGYFVGNAILVLLCIIVLAALALRLIVATARGRLTSASIKGPETCWRAAIDFGILVATGAVVGLTLAILLANILGGSALGRPLDFGIVLAGCLSAAGFAAIRRFRFSVIGATACMCLSIVALVGKEQPSRILTQAVEIADGQPWCLATNHREKALSSIAQLGFFSLKKGYRSPHLTLMVRDDDMVRIVGNWSIRKQEFYRNGRHGNIGSCFPRTDFADALRTEIIDIQRVAVGPHLYSVPPEFLPIVTPNSLAVRSDMLIGTRDRARFFDDLLEIRYNVRPARIPDDALSLDRVQEVSAMDIDVLKSGQGVVVAGIDPVSGRRVVLNCLRGAWEDRLCQIRVEEDHMAYSFFLPLEQITRWRVAADRVVAFFDDLRVPQ
;
A
#
# COMPACT_ATOMS: atom_id res chain seq x y z
N MET A 1 0.96 -22.71 -19.54
CA MET A 1 0.66 -23.59 -18.39
C MET A 1 -0.04 -22.87 -17.23
N ALA A 2 0.60 -21.99 -16.44
CA ALA A 2 -0.06 -21.36 -15.27
C ALA A 2 -1.26 -20.47 -15.65
N GLN A 3 -1.15 -19.71 -16.74
CA GLN A 3 -2.23 -18.87 -17.27
C GLN A 3 -3.42 -19.72 -17.77
N GLU A 4 -3.15 -20.76 -18.56
CA GLU A 4 -4.18 -21.68 -19.07
C GLU A 4 -4.92 -22.38 -17.92
N LEU A 5 -4.21 -22.75 -16.86
CA LEU A 5 -4.80 -23.33 -15.66
C LEU A 5 -5.69 -22.30 -14.92
N ALA A 6 -5.25 -21.04 -14.81
CA ALA A 6 -6.04 -19.97 -14.21
C ALA A 6 -7.33 -19.68 -15.01
N ASP A 7 -7.22 -19.67 -16.34
CA ASP A 7 -8.35 -19.48 -17.25
C ASP A 7 -9.34 -20.65 -17.13
N ALA A 8 -8.84 -21.90 -17.13
CA ALA A 8 -9.66 -23.09 -16.92
C ALA A 8 -10.38 -23.08 -15.56
N CYS A 9 -9.71 -22.66 -14.49
CA CYS A 9 -10.31 -22.50 -13.17
C CYS A 9 -11.39 -21.40 -13.15
N THR A 10 -11.18 -20.31 -13.88
CA THR A 10 -12.16 -19.20 -13.97
C THR A 10 -13.40 -19.62 -14.75
N ILE A 11 -13.23 -20.28 -15.89
CA ILE A 11 -14.33 -20.84 -16.67
C ILE A 11 -15.09 -21.85 -15.82
N SER A 12 -14.40 -22.75 -15.13
CA SER A 12 -15.02 -23.73 -14.22
C SER A 12 -15.81 -23.04 -13.12
N ALA A 13 -15.25 -21.99 -12.51
CA ALA A 13 -15.94 -21.21 -11.47
C ALA A 13 -17.25 -20.59 -12.00
N LEU A 14 -17.20 -19.97 -13.17
CA LEU A 14 -18.35 -19.33 -13.80
C LEU A 14 -19.43 -20.36 -14.18
N VAL A 15 -19.04 -21.44 -14.85
CA VAL A 15 -19.96 -22.50 -15.31
C VAL A 15 -20.63 -23.17 -14.11
N LEU A 16 -19.85 -23.59 -13.10
CA LEU A 16 -20.40 -24.22 -11.89
C LEU A 16 -21.28 -23.28 -11.09
N GLY A 17 -20.91 -21.99 -11.01
CA GLY A 17 -21.70 -20.96 -10.33
C GLY A 17 -23.05 -20.72 -11.01
N LEU A 18 -23.06 -20.59 -12.34
CA LEU A 18 -24.27 -20.35 -13.12
C LEU A 18 -25.21 -21.55 -13.19
N ILE A 19 -24.67 -22.77 -13.25
CA ILE A 19 -25.48 -24.01 -13.35
C ILE A 19 -25.99 -24.45 -11.96
N SER A 20 -25.26 -24.13 -10.89
CA SER A 20 -25.59 -24.49 -9.51
C SER A 20 -27.07 -24.27 -9.14
N PRO A 21 -27.68 -23.08 -9.36
CA PRO A 21 -29.09 -22.82 -9.06
C PRO A 21 -30.09 -23.60 -9.92
N LEU A 22 -29.65 -24.36 -10.93
CA LEU A 22 -30.48 -25.22 -11.77
C LEU A 22 -30.37 -26.71 -11.40
N MET A 23 -29.28 -27.14 -10.73
CA MET A 23 -29.03 -28.56 -10.39
C MET A 23 -29.89 -29.07 -9.22
N GLN A 24 -30.15 -30.37 -9.08
CA GLN A 24 -30.87 -30.90 -7.91
C GLN A 24 -30.26 -30.44 -6.56
N LEU A 25 -31.06 -30.29 -5.49
CA LEU A 25 -30.63 -29.70 -4.21
C LEU A 25 -29.34 -30.31 -3.65
N PHE A 26 -29.15 -31.63 -3.80
CA PHE A 26 -27.92 -32.28 -3.36
C PHE A 26 -26.71 -31.91 -4.23
N LEU A 27 -26.85 -31.67 -5.54
CA LEU A 27 -25.74 -31.23 -6.40
C LEU A 27 -25.48 -29.72 -6.34
N MET A 28 -26.53 -28.94 -6.08
CA MET A 28 -26.49 -27.47 -6.06
C MET A 28 -25.39 -26.93 -5.15
N TRP A 29 -25.35 -27.37 -3.87
CA TRP A 29 -24.36 -26.86 -2.93
C TRP A 29 -22.92 -27.28 -3.30
N ARG A 30 -22.73 -28.49 -3.85
CA ARG A 30 -21.42 -28.99 -4.30
C ARG A 30 -20.89 -28.13 -5.45
N ALA A 31 -21.74 -27.86 -6.44
CA ALA A 31 -21.39 -26.99 -7.55
C ALA A 31 -21.10 -25.55 -7.09
N ALA A 32 -21.90 -25.00 -6.16
CA ALA A 32 -21.65 -23.69 -5.58
C ALA A 32 -20.29 -23.62 -4.85
N VAL A 33 -19.99 -24.62 -4.03
CA VAL A 33 -18.72 -24.67 -3.27
C VAL A 33 -17.52 -24.87 -4.20
N LEU A 34 -17.62 -25.79 -5.16
CA LEU A 34 -16.57 -26.02 -6.16
C LEU A 34 -16.34 -24.77 -7.03
N SER A 35 -17.38 -24.01 -7.33
CA SER A 35 -17.25 -22.71 -8.01
C SER A 35 -16.38 -21.74 -7.23
N VAL A 36 -16.61 -21.60 -5.91
CA VAL A 36 -15.79 -20.76 -5.03
C VAL A 36 -14.35 -21.26 -4.94
N ILE A 37 -14.14 -22.57 -4.79
CA ILE A 37 -12.80 -23.17 -4.76
C ILE A 37 -12.05 -22.88 -6.06
N ALA A 38 -12.70 -23.08 -7.22
CA ALA A 38 -12.12 -22.82 -8.52
C ALA A 38 -11.79 -21.33 -8.70
N PHE A 39 -12.65 -20.42 -8.21
CA PHE A 39 -12.40 -18.98 -8.26
C PHE A 39 -11.18 -18.56 -7.43
N VAL A 40 -11.06 -19.10 -6.21
CA VAL A 40 -9.90 -18.82 -5.35
C VAL A 40 -8.62 -19.41 -5.94
N ALA A 41 -8.68 -20.63 -6.47
CA ALA A 41 -7.55 -21.24 -7.18
C ALA A 41 -7.11 -20.39 -8.39
N ALA A 42 -8.06 -19.93 -9.21
CA ALA A 42 -7.76 -19.02 -10.32
C ALA A 42 -7.10 -17.73 -9.83
N SER A 43 -7.61 -17.13 -8.75
CA SER A 43 -7.08 -15.88 -8.18
C SER A 43 -5.64 -16.00 -7.65
N LEU A 44 -5.25 -17.21 -7.24
CA LEU A 44 -3.88 -17.52 -6.82
C LEU A 44 -2.96 -17.80 -8.02
N LEU A 45 -3.49 -18.43 -9.07
CA LEU A 45 -2.76 -18.77 -10.29
C LEU A 45 -2.57 -17.56 -11.21
N PHE A 46 -3.53 -16.64 -11.26
CA PHE A 46 -3.34 -15.38 -11.95
C PHE A 46 -2.19 -14.61 -11.31
N GLY A 47 -1.22 -14.23 -12.15
CA GLY A 47 -0.11 -13.38 -11.75
C GLY A 47 -0.62 -12.07 -11.14
N PRO A 48 0.23 -11.37 -10.35
CA PRO A 48 -0.13 -10.06 -9.84
C PRO A 48 -0.55 -9.17 -11.00
N VAL A 49 -1.80 -8.68 -10.98
CA VAL A 49 -2.31 -7.72 -11.96
C VAL A 49 -1.34 -6.55 -11.94
N ARG A 50 -0.66 -6.31 -13.07
CA ARG A 50 0.29 -5.21 -13.14
C ARG A 50 -0.47 -3.96 -12.80
N TRP A 51 0.13 -3.09 -12.00
CA TRP A 51 -0.50 -1.83 -11.63
C TRP A 51 -0.91 -0.96 -12.80
N SER A 52 -0.16 -1.04 -13.91
CA SER A 52 -0.52 -0.40 -15.18
C SER A 52 -1.80 -0.92 -15.81
N ASP A 53 -2.26 -2.10 -15.39
CA ASP A 53 -3.37 -2.84 -15.98
C ASP A 53 -4.61 -2.74 -15.06
N GLN A 54 -4.49 -2.11 -13.88
CA GLN A 54 -5.61 -1.71 -13.01
C GLN A 54 -6.36 -0.49 -13.58
N ASN A 55 -6.63 -0.52 -14.89
CA ASN A 55 -7.36 0.51 -15.61
C ASN A 55 -8.87 0.30 -15.48
N PHE A 56 -9.65 1.14 -16.17
CA PHE A 56 -11.10 1.01 -16.32
C PHE A 56 -11.53 -0.44 -16.65
N GLY A 57 -10.78 -1.16 -17.49
CA GLY A 57 -11.05 -2.57 -17.82
C GLY A 57 -11.03 -3.51 -16.60
N TYR A 58 -10.10 -3.34 -15.65
CA TYR A 58 -10.05 -4.12 -14.41
C TYR A 58 -11.23 -3.80 -13.48
N PHE A 59 -11.61 -2.51 -13.41
CA PHE A 59 -12.80 -2.09 -12.67
C PHE A 59 -14.08 -2.69 -13.25
N VAL A 60 -14.26 -2.61 -14.57
CA VAL A 60 -15.40 -3.19 -15.29
C VAL A 60 -15.42 -4.72 -15.11
N GLY A 61 -14.27 -5.39 -15.23
CA GLY A 61 -14.17 -6.83 -15.02
C GLY A 61 -14.59 -7.25 -13.61
N ASN A 62 -14.12 -6.55 -12.57
CA ASN A 62 -14.56 -6.79 -11.20
C ASN A 62 -16.05 -6.50 -10.99
N ALA A 63 -16.58 -5.42 -11.60
CA ALA A 63 -18.00 -5.10 -11.51
C ALA A 63 -18.87 -6.19 -12.14
N ILE A 64 -18.48 -6.72 -13.30
CA ILE A 64 -19.16 -7.87 -13.95
C ILE A 64 -19.12 -9.09 -13.03
N LEU A 65 -17.97 -9.38 -12.42
CA LEU A 65 -17.82 -10.53 -11.53
C LEU A 65 -18.69 -10.40 -10.28
N VAL A 66 -18.71 -9.22 -9.65
CA VAL A 66 -19.57 -8.92 -8.49
C VAL A 66 -21.05 -9.06 -8.87
N LEU A 67 -21.46 -8.52 -10.01
CA LEU A 67 -22.84 -8.63 -10.49
C LEU A 67 -23.24 -10.09 -10.71
N LEU A 68 -22.36 -10.88 -11.33
CA LEU A 68 -22.58 -12.31 -11.56
C LEU A 68 -22.71 -13.08 -10.24
N CYS A 69 -21.85 -12.78 -9.26
CA CYS A 69 -21.97 -13.33 -7.90
C CYS A 69 -23.32 -12.97 -7.26
N ILE A 70 -23.79 -11.72 -7.38
CA ILE A 70 -25.09 -11.29 -6.86
C ILE A 70 -26.22 -12.08 -7.52
N ILE A 71 -26.21 -12.23 -8.85
CA ILE A 71 -27.23 -12.99 -9.60
C ILE A 71 -27.27 -14.45 -9.14
N VAL A 72 -26.11 -15.11 -9.05
CA VAL A 72 -26.02 -16.51 -8.61
C VAL A 72 -26.49 -16.67 -7.16
N LEU A 73 -26.08 -15.79 -6.25
CA LEU A 73 -26.50 -15.81 -4.86
C LEU A 73 -28.01 -15.56 -4.71
N ALA A 74 -28.56 -14.61 -5.46
CA ALA A 74 -30.00 -14.34 -5.48
C ALA A 74 -30.80 -15.55 -6.00
N ALA A 75 -30.32 -16.20 -7.08
CA ALA A 75 -30.95 -17.41 -7.62
C ALA A 75 -30.89 -18.58 -6.63
N LEU A 76 -29.76 -18.78 -5.95
CA LEU A 76 -29.60 -19.77 -4.87
C LEU A 76 -30.54 -19.47 -3.70
N ALA A 77 -30.58 -18.22 -3.24
CA ALA A 77 -31.43 -17.79 -2.13
C ALA A 77 -32.91 -17.99 -2.46
N LEU A 78 -33.36 -17.52 -3.62
CA LEU A 78 -34.73 -17.71 -4.10
C LEU A 78 -35.09 -19.19 -4.16
N ARG A 79 -34.17 -20.02 -4.68
CA ARG A 79 -34.40 -21.46 -4.76
C ARG A 79 -34.50 -22.13 -3.39
N LEU A 80 -33.63 -21.75 -2.45
CA LEU A 80 -33.68 -22.24 -1.07
C LEU A 80 -34.97 -21.79 -0.37
N ILE A 81 -35.42 -20.55 -0.58
CA ILE A 81 -36.69 -20.03 -0.07
C ILE A 81 -37.86 -20.86 -0.64
N VAL A 82 -37.92 -21.09 -1.95
CA VAL A 82 -38.97 -21.91 -2.58
C VAL A 82 -38.93 -23.36 -2.09
N ALA A 83 -37.74 -23.95 -1.95
CA ALA A 83 -37.59 -25.31 -1.43
C ALA A 83 -38.06 -25.42 0.03
N THR A 84 -37.79 -24.40 0.84
CA THR A 84 -38.23 -24.31 2.24
C THR A 84 -39.74 -24.12 2.33
N ALA A 85 -40.31 -23.18 1.56
CA ALA A 85 -41.75 -22.92 1.50
C ALA A 85 -42.56 -24.14 1.03
N ARG A 86 -41.97 -24.99 0.17
CA ARG A 86 -42.58 -26.24 -0.30
C ARG A 86 -42.29 -27.45 0.60
N GLY A 87 -41.63 -27.27 1.75
CA GLY A 87 -41.28 -28.36 2.67
C GLY A 87 -40.29 -29.39 2.11
N ARG A 88 -39.58 -29.06 1.02
CA ARG A 88 -38.64 -29.97 0.33
C ARG A 88 -37.24 -29.93 0.91
N LEU A 89 -36.93 -28.95 1.76
CA LEU A 89 -35.60 -28.77 2.36
C LEU A 89 -35.40 -29.73 3.55
N THR A 90 -35.13 -31.00 3.26
CA THR A 90 -34.80 -32.02 4.28
C THR A 90 -33.32 -32.38 4.25
N SER A 91 -32.77 -32.89 5.36
CA SER A 91 -31.37 -33.37 5.41
C SER A 91 -31.07 -34.40 4.32
N ALA A 92 -32.03 -35.30 4.04
CA ALA A 92 -31.93 -36.28 2.97
C ALA A 92 -31.85 -35.65 1.57
N SER A 93 -32.64 -34.59 1.32
CA SER A 93 -32.65 -33.87 0.03
C SER A 93 -31.34 -33.14 -0.28
N ILE A 94 -30.58 -32.75 0.75
CA ILE A 94 -29.28 -32.07 0.64
C ILE A 94 -28.13 -33.07 0.53
N LYS A 95 -28.21 -34.19 1.27
CA LYS A 95 -27.20 -35.26 1.21
C LYS A 95 -27.24 -36.01 -0.12
N GLY A 96 -28.43 -36.35 -0.58
CA GLY A 96 -28.64 -37.28 -1.69
C GLY A 96 -28.35 -38.73 -1.28
N PRO A 97 -28.36 -39.69 -2.24
CA PRO A 97 -28.06 -41.10 -1.97
C PRO A 97 -26.63 -41.29 -1.45
N GLU A 98 -26.48 -41.98 -0.32
CA GLU A 98 -25.18 -42.26 0.31
C GLU A 98 -24.50 -43.45 -0.39
N THR A 99 -23.39 -43.19 -1.08
CA THR A 99 -22.47 -44.22 -1.61
C THR A 99 -21.05 -43.92 -1.14
N CYS A 100 -20.22 -44.96 -0.98
CA CYS A 100 -18.85 -44.82 -0.45
C CYS A 100 -18.01 -43.79 -1.25
N TRP A 101 -18.08 -43.83 -2.59
CA TRP A 101 -17.36 -42.87 -3.45
C TRP A 101 -17.83 -41.42 -3.27
N ARG A 102 -19.12 -41.19 -3.03
CA ARG A 102 -19.65 -39.83 -2.78
C ARG A 102 -19.20 -39.30 -1.43
N ALA A 103 -19.12 -40.14 -0.41
CA ALA A 103 -18.58 -39.75 0.89
C ALA A 103 -17.12 -39.28 0.76
N ALA A 104 -16.32 -39.96 -0.06
CA ALA A 104 -14.95 -39.54 -0.35
C ALA A 104 -14.89 -38.20 -1.11
N ILE A 105 -15.75 -38.01 -2.13
CA ILE A 105 -15.84 -36.73 -2.86
C ILE A 105 -16.26 -35.58 -1.94
N ASP A 106 -17.28 -35.80 -1.11
CA ASP A 106 -17.75 -34.81 -0.14
C ASP A 106 -16.66 -34.45 0.85
N PHE A 107 -15.91 -35.43 1.34
CA PHE A 107 -14.77 -35.19 2.22
C PHE A 107 -13.71 -34.32 1.52
N GLY A 108 -13.35 -34.65 0.27
CA GLY A 108 -12.42 -33.84 -0.53
C GLY A 108 -12.91 -32.40 -0.73
N ILE A 109 -14.19 -32.21 -1.02
CA ILE A 109 -14.81 -30.88 -1.12
C ILE A 109 -14.71 -30.13 0.21
N LEU A 110 -15.00 -30.78 1.34
CA LEU A 110 -14.95 -30.16 2.66
C LEU A 110 -13.52 -29.75 3.05
N VAL A 111 -12.52 -30.59 2.75
CA VAL A 111 -11.09 -30.27 2.93
C VAL A 111 -10.70 -29.06 2.08
N ALA A 112 -11.02 -29.07 0.78
CA ALA A 112 -10.73 -27.94 -0.10
C ALA A 112 -11.45 -26.65 0.35
N THR A 113 -12.69 -26.77 0.81
CA THR A 113 -13.44 -25.65 1.40
C THR A 113 -12.74 -25.10 2.64
N GLY A 114 -12.34 -25.98 3.55
CA GLY A 114 -11.57 -25.61 4.73
C GLY A 114 -10.27 -24.90 4.37
N ALA A 115 -9.53 -25.37 3.38
CA ALA A 115 -8.32 -24.71 2.89
C ALA A 115 -8.60 -23.28 2.36
N VAL A 116 -9.66 -23.10 1.57
CA VAL A 116 -10.07 -21.77 1.09
C VAL A 116 -10.45 -20.84 2.24
N VAL A 117 -11.20 -21.33 3.22
CA VAL A 117 -11.56 -20.58 4.43
C VAL A 117 -10.31 -20.21 5.22
N GLY A 118 -9.38 -21.15 5.43
CA GLY A 118 -8.12 -20.92 6.13
C GLY A 118 -7.23 -19.89 5.45
N LEU A 119 -7.12 -19.94 4.13
CA LEU A 119 -6.39 -18.95 3.35
C LEU A 119 -7.03 -17.57 3.43
N THR A 120 -8.37 -17.49 3.33
CA THR A 120 -9.11 -16.23 3.46
C THR A 120 -8.91 -15.64 4.85
N LEU A 121 -8.94 -16.48 5.88
CA LEU A 121 -8.66 -16.10 7.27
C LEU A 121 -7.22 -15.60 7.43
N ALA A 122 -6.24 -16.25 6.78
CA ALA A 122 -4.85 -15.80 6.80
C ALA A 122 -4.69 -14.42 6.15
N ILE A 123 -5.35 -14.16 5.02
CA ILE A 123 -5.33 -12.83 4.38
C ILE A 123 -5.97 -11.78 5.28
N LEU A 124 -7.12 -12.10 5.88
CA LEU A 124 -7.82 -11.18 6.79
C LEU A 124 -6.95 -10.86 8.01
N LEU A 125 -6.37 -11.87 8.65
CA LEU A 125 -5.45 -11.69 9.79
C LEU A 125 -4.23 -10.88 9.39
N ALA A 126 -3.63 -11.11 8.22
CA ALA A 126 -2.48 -10.34 7.76
C ALA A 126 -2.81 -8.87 7.51
N ASN A 127 -4.05 -8.56 7.10
CA ASN A 127 -4.52 -7.17 6.97
C ASN A 127 -4.76 -6.51 8.33
N ILE A 128 -5.34 -7.24 9.29
CA ILE A 128 -5.66 -6.72 10.62
C ILE A 128 -4.40 -6.53 11.47
N LEU A 129 -3.49 -7.50 11.42
CA LEU A 129 -2.28 -7.54 12.25
C LEU A 129 -1.08 -6.81 11.60
N GLY A 130 -1.23 -6.41 10.33
CA GLY A 130 -0.21 -5.69 9.58
C GLY A 130 0.15 -4.35 10.22
N GLY A 131 1.44 -4.04 10.25
CA GLY A 131 2.01 -2.89 10.96
C GLY A 131 2.41 -3.17 12.41
N SER A 132 2.21 -4.39 12.91
CA SER A 132 2.70 -4.80 14.24
C SER A 132 4.22 -5.02 14.24
N ALA A 133 4.86 -4.79 15.38
CA ALA A 133 6.28 -5.10 15.60
C ALA A 133 6.47 -6.49 16.26
N LEU A 134 5.55 -7.42 16.02
CA LEU A 134 5.54 -8.75 16.67
C LEU A 134 6.14 -9.86 15.80
N GLY A 135 6.47 -9.58 14.54
CA GLY A 135 7.23 -10.42 13.59
C GLY A 135 7.08 -11.92 13.72
N ARG A 136 8.23 -12.59 13.86
CA ARG A 136 8.32 -14.04 14.03
C ARG A 136 7.51 -14.54 15.23
N PRO A 137 7.55 -13.92 16.42
CA PRO A 137 6.67 -14.31 17.54
C PRO A 137 5.18 -14.36 17.17
N LEU A 138 4.69 -13.40 16.38
CA LEU A 138 3.30 -13.39 15.90
C LEU A 138 3.02 -14.57 14.97
N ASP A 139 3.89 -14.79 13.98
CA ASP A 139 3.78 -15.90 13.05
C ASP A 139 3.76 -17.25 13.81
N PHE A 140 4.65 -17.43 14.80
CA PHE A 140 4.68 -18.62 15.67
C PHE A 140 3.44 -18.76 16.55
N GLY A 141 2.95 -17.67 17.14
CA GLY A 141 1.73 -17.68 17.95
C GLY A 141 0.52 -18.14 17.14
N ILE A 142 0.41 -17.71 15.88
CA ILE A 142 -0.64 -18.13 14.95
C ILE A 142 -0.49 -19.61 14.59
N VAL A 143 0.73 -20.10 14.34
CA VAL A 143 0.98 -21.53 14.11
C VAL A 143 0.44 -22.37 15.28
N LEU A 144 0.82 -22.03 16.52
CA LEU A 144 0.44 -22.78 17.71
C LEU A 144 -1.08 -22.73 17.93
N ALA A 145 -1.68 -21.54 17.89
CA ALA A 145 -3.11 -21.35 18.05
C ALA A 145 -3.91 -22.12 16.98
N GLY A 146 -3.45 -22.08 15.71
CA GLY A 146 -4.06 -22.82 14.61
C GLY A 146 -3.95 -24.33 14.80
N CYS A 147 -2.81 -24.87 15.20
CA CYS A 147 -2.64 -26.31 15.42
C CYS A 147 -3.51 -26.82 16.58
N LEU A 148 -3.55 -26.08 17.70
CA LEU A 148 -4.42 -26.42 18.84
C LEU A 148 -5.90 -26.35 18.46
N SER A 149 -6.30 -25.31 17.72
CA SER A 149 -7.67 -25.18 17.22
C SER A 149 -8.02 -26.31 16.25
N ALA A 150 -7.10 -26.71 15.37
CA ALA A 150 -7.30 -27.82 14.46
C ALA A 150 -7.51 -29.15 15.19
N ALA A 151 -6.70 -29.43 16.21
CA ALA A 151 -6.87 -30.60 17.07
C ALA A 151 -8.22 -30.57 17.81
N GLY A 152 -8.62 -29.40 18.33
CA GLY A 152 -9.93 -29.20 18.94
C GLY A 152 -11.08 -29.48 17.98
N PHE A 153 -11.02 -28.94 16.76
CA PHE A 153 -12.03 -29.22 15.73
C PHE A 153 -12.07 -30.71 15.35
N ALA A 154 -10.91 -31.35 15.20
CA ALA A 154 -10.82 -32.78 14.91
C ALA A 154 -11.41 -33.66 16.03
N ALA A 155 -11.30 -33.22 17.29
CA ALA A 155 -11.87 -33.93 18.44
C ALA A 155 -13.41 -33.81 18.52
N ILE A 156 -14.01 -32.78 17.92
CA ILE A 156 -15.47 -32.60 17.90
C ILE A 156 -16.11 -33.58 16.90
N ARG A 157 -16.86 -34.56 17.42
CA ARG A 157 -17.52 -35.62 16.62
C ARG A 157 -18.64 -35.17 15.67
N ARG A 158 -18.91 -33.86 15.52
CA ARG A 158 -19.89 -33.35 14.53
C ARG A 158 -19.27 -33.28 13.13
N PHE A 159 -19.56 -34.34 12.38
CA PHE A 159 -18.83 -34.88 11.22
C PHE A 159 -18.56 -34.01 9.97
N ARG A 160 -18.93 -32.72 9.94
CA ARG A 160 -18.75 -31.90 8.70
C ARG A 160 -18.13 -30.54 8.96
N PHE A 161 -18.61 -29.82 9.97
CA PHE A 161 -17.98 -28.55 10.36
C PHE A 161 -16.62 -28.74 11.02
N SER A 162 -16.39 -29.92 11.66
CA SER A 162 -15.08 -30.29 12.19
C SER A 162 -14.01 -30.37 11.11
N VAL A 163 -14.31 -30.98 9.95
CA VAL A 163 -13.35 -31.12 8.84
C VAL A 163 -13.00 -29.75 8.24
N ILE A 164 -14.02 -28.91 7.98
CA ILE A 164 -13.80 -27.55 7.46
C ILE A 164 -12.95 -26.75 8.47
N GLY A 165 -13.35 -26.73 9.74
CA GLY A 165 -12.66 -25.97 10.79
C GLY A 165 -11.22 -26.46 11.01
N ALA A 166 -11.02 -27.78 11.11
CA ALA A 166 -9.69 -28.36 11.28
C ALA A 166 -8.78 -28.04 10.09
N THR A 167 -9.29 -28.19 8.86
CA THR A 167 -8.50 -27.90 7.66
C THR A 167 -8.22 -26.40 7.51
N ALA A 168 -9.18 -25.53 7.87
CA ALA A 168 -8.98 -24.08 7.86
C ALA A 168 -7.88 -23.65 8.83
N CYS A 169 -7.92 -24.16 10.07
CA CYS A 169 -6.90 -23.89 11.08
C CYS A 169 -5.53 -24.45 10.67
N MET A 170 -5.46 -25.67 10.11
CA MET A 170 -4.21 -26.24 9.60
C MET A 170 -3.64 -25.41 8.44
N CYS A 171 -4.49 -24.98 7.50
CA CYS A 171 -4.07 -24.14 6.39
C CYS A 171 -3.50 -22.81 6.88
N LEU A 172 -4.17 -22.16 7.84
CA LEU A 172 -3.67 -20.95 8.50
C LEU A 172 -2.29 -21.19 9.14
N SER A 173 -2.12 -22.29 9.88
CA SER A 173 -0.83 -22.66 10.48
C SER A 173 0.26 -22.89 9.44
N ILE A 174 -0.05 -23.54 8.31
CA ILE A 174 0.92 -23.73 7.22
C ILE A 174 1.35 -22.40 6.63
N VAL A 175 0.41 -21.50 6.35
CA VAL A 175 0.72 -20.15 5.83
C VAL A 175 1.61 -19.39 6.82
N ALA A 176 1.29 -19.43 8.11
CA ALA A 176 2.08 -18.81 9.16
C ALA A 176 3.50 -19.41 9.28
N LEU A 177 3.60 -20.74 9.19
CA LEU A 177 4.87 -21.45 9.25
C LEU A 177 5.77 -21.09 8.06
N VAL A 178 5.22 -20.97 6.86
CA VAL A 178 5.98 -20.50 5.68
C VAL A 178 6.33 -19.02 5.83
N GLY A 179 5.40 -18.22 6.35
CA GLY A 179 5.56 -16.79 6.58
C GLY A 179 6.70 -16.42 7.54
N LYS A 180 7.01 -17.27 8.52
CA LYS A 180 8.10 -17.03 9.50
C LYS A 180 9.48 -16.88 8.85
N GLU A 181 9.67 -17.50 7.68
CA GLU A 181 10.93 -17.46 6.92
C GLU A 181 11.05 -16.21 6.04
N GLN A 182 9.96 -15.47 5.88
CA GLN A 182 9.89 -14.27 5.05
C GLN A 182 10.97 -13.23 5.41
N PRO A 183 11.24 -12.88 6.69
CA PRO A 183 12.28 -11.92 7.02
C PRO A 183 13.67 -12.36 6.54
N SER A 184 13.99 -13.65 6.64
CA SER A 184 15.29 -14.18 6.21
C SER A 184 15.45 -14.10 4.70
N ARG A 185 14.41 -14.47 3.95
CA ARG A 185 14.40 -14.40 2.48
C ARG A 185 14.52 -12.97 1.97
N ILE A 186 13.79 -12.03 2.58
CA ILE A 186 13.89 -10.60 2.27
C ILE A 186 15.33 -10.14 2.44
N LEU A 187 15.94 -10.37 3.61
CA LEU A 187 17.27 -9.85 3.89
C LEU A 187 18.35 -10.51 3.01
N THR A 188 18.26 -11.82 2.81
CA THR A 188 19.24 -12.56 1.99
C THR A 188 19.21 -12.06 0.54
N GLN A 189 18.03 -11.98 -0.07
CA GLN A 189 17.90 -11.47 -1.43
C GLN A 189 18.27 -9.99 -1.54
N ALA A 190 17.97 -9.17 -0.53
CA ALA A 190 18.35 -7.78 -0.54
C ALA A 190 19.88 -7.59 -0.57
N VAL A 191 20.61 -8.37 0.25
CA VAL A 191 22.08 -8.39 0.25
C VAL A 191 22.62 -8.86 -1.09
N GLU A 192 22.09 -9.96 -1.64
CA GLU A 192 22.50 -10.50 -2.95
C GLU A 192 22.25 -9.50 -4.09
N ILE A 193 21.13 -8.78 -4.07
CA ILE A 193 20.79 -7.79 -5.09
C ILE A 193 21.62 -6.51 -4.93
N ALA A 194 21.97 -6.12 -3.71
CA ALA A 194 22.77 -4.95 -3.43
C ALA A 194 24.25 -5.14 -3.81
N ASP A 195 24.75 -6.38 -3.83
CA ASP A 195 26.10 -6.72 -4.31
C ASP A 195 27.21 -5.86 -3.68
N GLY A 196 27.17 -5.75 -2.34
CA GLY A 196 28.15 -4.97 -1.56
C GLY A 196 27.87 -3.46 -1.49
N GLN A 197 26.95 -2.92 -2.29
CA GLN A 197 26.57 -1.50 -2.23
C GLN A 197 25.73 -1.19 -0.98
N PRO A 198 25.75 0.05 -0.45
CA PRO A 198 24.85 0.45 0.63
C PRO A 198 23.39 0.33 0.21
N TRP A 199 22.56 -0.30 1.04
CA TRP A 199 21.17 -0.57 0.72
C TRP A 199 20.26 -0.38 1.93
N CYS A 200 18.96 -0.26 1.68
CA CYS A 200 17.96 -0.26 2.74
C CYS A 200 16.59 -0.71 2.23
N LEU A 201 15.69 -0.97 3.18
CA LEU A 201 14.30 -1.31 2.91
C LEU A 201 13.39 -0.14 3.28
N ALA A 202 12.50 0.23 2.38
CA ALA A 202 11.51 1.27 2.59
C ALA A 202 10.09 0.72 2.45
N THR A 203 9.21 1.14 3.36
CA THR A 203 7.75 0.96 3.27
C THR A 203 7.13 2.14 2.53
N ASN A 204 5.80 2.21 2.46
CA ASN A 204 5.11 3.41 1.96
C ASN A 204 5.40 4.61 2.89
N HIS A 205 5.60 5.82 2.36
CA HIS A 205 5.83 7.06 3.14
C HIS A 205 4.78 7.36 4.23
N ARG A 206 3.57 6.78 4.15
CA ARG A 206 2.52 6.92 5.20
C ARG A 206 2.65 5.90 6.33
N GLU A 207 3.57 4.96 6.20
CA GLU A 207 3.80 3.89 7.18
C GLU A 207 5.02 4.23 8.02
N LYS A 208 5.08 3.65 9.22
CA LYS A 208 6.26 3.80 10.06
C LYS A 208 7.48 3.25 9.33
N ALA A 209 8.61 3.96 9.45
CA ALA A 209 9.90 3.48 8.99
C ALA A 209 10.22 2.12 9.63
N LEU A 210 11.00 1.31 8.92
CA LEU A 210 11.49 0.05 9.43
C LEU A 210 12.60 0.34 10.45
N SER A 211 12.41 -0.13 11.67
CA SER A 211 13.37 -0.04 12.77
C SER A 211 13.80 -1.40 13.30
N SER A 212 13.02 -2.46 13.04
CA SER A 212 13.28 -3.81 13.54
C SER A 212 12.93 -4.88 12.51
N ILE A 213 13.67 -5.99 12.54
CA ILE A 213 13.39 -7.19 11.74
C ILE A 213 12.01 -7.78 12.05
N ALA A 214 11.46 -7.52 13.24
CA ALA A 214 10.13 -7.97 13.61
C ALA A 214 9.02 -7.35 12.72
N GLN A 215 9.27 -6.24 12.04
CA GLN A 215 8.28 -5.65 11.12
C GLN A 215 8.20 -6.39 9.77
N LEU A 216 9.13 -7.29 9.47
CA LEU A 216 9.21 -8.00 8.18
C LEU A 216 8.44 -9.33 8.14
N GLY A 217 7.78 -9.74 9.23
CA GLY A 217 7.00 -10.98 9.32
C GLY A 217 5.82 -11.03 8.34
N PHE A 218 5.27 -12.22 8.05
CA PHE A 218 4.15 -12.32 7.10
C PHE A 218 2.91 -11.62 7.64
N PHE A 219 2.54 -11.83 8.91
CA PHE A 219 1.40 -11.14 9.51
C PHE A 219 1.72 -9.74 10.01
N SER A 220 3.00 -9.41 10.18
CA SER A 220 3.45 -8.08 10.67
C SER A 220 3.70 -7.07 9.56
N LEU A 221 4.17 -7.49 8.39
CA LEU A 221 4.41 -6.57 7.28
C LEU A 221 3.08 -6.03 6.76
N LYS A 222 2.92 -4.71 6.76
CA LYS A 222 1.66 -4.07 6.39
C LYS A 222 1.27 -4.35 4.94
N LYS A 223 0.03 -4.77 4.73
CA LYS A 223 -0.54 -5.08 3.41
C LYS A 223 -1.14 -3.81 2.81
N GLY A 224 -0.31 -2.99 2.16
CA GLY A 224 -0.78 -1.86 1.37
C GLY A 224 -1.77 -2.26 0.26
N TYR A 225 -2.90 -1.56 0.15
CA TYR A 225 -3.91 -1.80 -0.90
C TYR A 225 -3.44 -1.38 -2.29
N ARG A 226 -2.81 -0.19 -2.37
CA ARG A 226 -2.38 0.48 -3.60
C ARG A 226 -0.95 1.02 -3.47
N SER A 227 -0.06 0.33 -2.76
CA SER A 227 1.38 0.61 -2.78
C SER A 227 2.20 -0.68 -2.63
N PRO A 228 3.43 -0.75 -3.17
CA PRO A 228 4.35 -1.83 -2.78
C PRO A 228 4.49 -1.86 -1.25
N HIS A 229 4.44 -3.06 -0.68
CA HIS A 229 4.51 -3.27 0.78
C HIS A 229 5.89 -2.99 1.34
N LEU A 230 6.90 -3.23 0.51
CA LEU A 230 8.31 -3.15 0.86
C LEU A 230 9.10 -2.97 -0.43
N THR A 231 10.02 -2.04 -0.43
CA THR A 231 10.86 -1.68 -1.56
C THR A 231 12.32 -1.78 -1.15
N LEU A 232 13.15 -2.37 -2.01
CA LEU A 232 14.60 -2.37 -1.88
C LEU A 232 15.18 -1.16 -2.59
N MET A 233 16.01 -0.42 -1.85
CA MET A 233 16.78 0.70 -2.36
C MET A 233 18.27 0.42 -2.22
N VAL A 234 19.02 0.81 -3.24
CA VAL A 234 20.48 0.73 -3.26
C VAL A 234 21.02 2.13 -3.58
N ARG A 235 22.06 2.54 -2.87
CA ARG A 235 22.81 3.76 -3.16
C ARG A 235 23.95 3.39 -4.10
N ASP A 236 23.97 4.02 -5.26
CA ASP A 236 24.93 3.80 -6.35
C ASP A 236 25.42 5.18 -6.82
N ASP A 237 26.72 5.44 -6.72
CA ASP A 237 27.34 6.75 -7.01
C ASP A 237 26.56 7.93 -6.39
N ASP A 238 26.35 7.87 -5.07
CA ASP A 238 25.57 8.82 -4.27
C ASP A 238 24.07 8.94 -4.56
N MET A 239 23.57 8.26 -5.59
CA MET A 239 22.17 8.30 -5.95
C MET A 239 21.42 7.09 -5.39
N VAL A 240 20.32 7.35 -4.69
CA VAL A 240 19.42 6.28 -4.25
C VAL A 240 18.56 5.83 -5.40
N ARG A 241 18.60 4.54 -5.71
CA ARG A 241 17.78 3.91 -6.74
C ARG A 241 16.91 2.83 -6.14
N ILE A 242 15.66 2.77 -6.60
CA ILE A 242 14.78 1.65 -6.29
C ILE A 242 15.16 0.48 -7.18
N VAL A 243 15.56 -0.64 -6.57
CA VAL A 243 16.04 -1.82 -7.31
C VAL A 243 14.98 -2.92 -7.39
N GLY A 244 14.00 -2.95 -6.48
CA GLY A 244 12.90 -3.90 -6.58
C GLY A 244 11.83 -3.76 -5.51
N ASN A 245 10.67 -4.35 -5.77
CA ASN A 245 9.55 -4.42 -4.83
C ASN A 245 9.37 -5.86 -4.33
N TRP A 246 9.17 -6.05 -3.03
CA TRP A 246 8.93 -7.37 -2.46
C TRP A 246 7.56 -7.90 -2.89
N SER A 247 7.55 -9.11 -3.45
CA SER A 247 6.32 -9.83 -3.75
C SER A 247 6.05 -10.86 -2.66
N ILE A 248 5.02 -10.63 -1.84
CA ILE A 248 4.57 -11.62 -0.85
C ILE A 248 4.15 -12.94 -1.53
N ARG A 249 3.58 -12.88 -2.74
CA ARG A 249 3.15 -14.08 -3.46
C ARG A 249 4.32 -14.91 -3.96
N LYS A 250 5.29 -14.26 -4.59
CA LYS A 250 6.47 -14.95 -5.15
C LYS A 250 7.58 -15.19 -4.13
N GLN A 251 7.52 -14.52 -2.98
CA GLN A 251 8.57 -14.54 -1.96
C GLN A 251 9.93 -14.10 -2.52
N GLU A 252 9.91 -13.09 -3.40
CA GLU A 252 11.11 -12.53 -4.04
C GLU A 252 10.97 -11.03 -4.33
N PHE A 253 12.11 -10.34 -4.54
CA PHE A 253 12.13 -8.98 -5.07
C PHE A 253 11.95 -8.95 -6.60
N TYR A 254 11.00 -8.16 -7.06
CA TYR A 254 10.75 -7.95 -8.48
C TYR A 254 11.33 -6.61 -8.95
N ARG A 255 12.29 -6.64 -9.89
CA ARG A 255 13.08 -5.47 -10.33
C ARG A 255 12.32 -4.45 -11.19
N ASN A 256 11.23 -4.85 -11.86
CA ASN A 256 10.53 -4.03 -12.86
C ASN A 256 9.15 -3.51 -12.40
N GLY A 257 8.96 -3.25 -11.11
CA GLY A 257 7.68 -2.72 -10.61
C GLY A 257 7.62 -1.19 -10.71
N ARG A 258 6.54 -0.63 -11.29
CA ARG A 258 6.29 0.82 -11.26
C ARG A 258 6.24 1.31 -9.81
N HIS A 259 6.88 2.45 -9.58
CA HIS A 259 7.02 3.07 -8.27
C HIS A 259 5.70 3.71 -7.82
N GLY A 260 5.13 3.20 -6.72
CA GLY A 260 4.06 3.92 -6.00
C GLY A 260 4.64 5.02 -5.12
N ASN A 261 3.83 5.58 -4.22
CA ASN A 261 4.34 6.52 -3.21
C ASN A 261 5.19 5.75 -2.17
N ILE A 262 6.45 5.55 -2.48
CA ILE A 262 7.42 4.82 -1.66
C ILE A 262 8.09 5.83 -0.71
N GLY A 263 8.36 5.38 0.52
CA GLY A 263 9.14 6.13 1.50
C GLY A 263 10.59 6.32 1.06
N SER A 264 11.45 6.80 1.95
CA SER A 264 12.90 6.63 1.80
C SER A 264 13.50 6.14 3.11
N CYS A 265 14.74 5.71 3.07
CA CYS A 265 15.48 5.18 4.21
C CYS A 265 16.96 5.60 4.12
N PHE A 266 17.75 5.31 5.15
CA PHE A 266 19.20 5.48 5.14
C PHE A 266 19.90 4.20 4.63
N PRO A 267 20.50 4.21 3.42
CA PRO A 267 21.21 3.06 2.88
C PRO A 267 22.50 2.79 3.64
N ARG A 268 22.74 1.54 4.00
CA ARG A 268 23.95 1.08 4.71
C ARG A 268 24.44 -0.23 4.15
N THR A 269 25.74 -0.49 4.22
CA THR A 269 26.31 -1.80 3.84
C THR A 269 25.96 -2.88 4.86
N ASP A 270 25.83 -2.51 6.14
CA ASP A 270 25.50 -3.37 7.28
C ASP A 270 23.99 -3.36 7.63
N PHE A 271 23.12 -2.92 6.72
CA PHE A 271 21.69 -2.67 7.01
C PHE A 271 20.97 -3.89 7.62
N ALA A 272 21.25 -5.10 7.13
CA ALA A 272 20.62 -6.33 7.66
C ALA A 272 20.97 -6.56 9.14
N ASP A 273 22.22 -6.30 9.53
CA ASP A 273 22.66 -6.46 10.92
C ASP A 273 22.13 -5.34 11.79
N ALA A 274 22.18 -4.10 11.31
CA ALA A 274 21.59 -2.96 11.99
C ALA A 274 20.08 -3.16 12.27
N LEU A 275 19.35 -3.78 11.34
CA LEU A 275 17.92 -4.08 11.52
C LEU A 275 17.67 -5.23 12.52
N ARG A 276 18.60 -6.19 12.63
CA ARG A 276 18.53 -7.29 13.62
C ARG A 276 18.83 -6.81 15.03
N THR A 277 19.76 -5.86 15.18
CA THR A 277 20.14 -5.27 16.47
C THR A 277 19.30 -4.05 16.85
N GLU A 278 18.34 -3.67 15.99
CA GLU A 278 17.47 -2.49 16.19
C GLU A 278 18.24 -1.17 16.30
N ILE A 279 19.38 -1.07 15.62
CA ILE A 279 20.25 0.11 15.54
C ILE A 279 20.06 0.77 14.16
N ILE A 280 18.81 0.99 13.78
CA ILE A 280 18.45 1.72 12.56
C ILE A 280 18.18 3.18 12.93
N ASP A 281 18.94 4.08 12.31
CA ASP A 281 18.68 5.50 12.41
C ASP A 281 17.51 5.87 11.50
N ILE A 282 16.31 5.94 12.10
CA ILE A 282 15.08 6.32 11.40
C ILE A 282 14.96 7.83 11.15
N GLN A 283 15.84 8.64 11.75
CA GLN A 283 15.88 10.08 11.52
C GLN A 283 16.72 10.40 10.28
N ARG A 284 17.68 9.52 9.94
CA ARG A 284 18.44 9.64 8.70
C ARG A 284 17.68 9.06 7.52
N VAL A 285 17.62 9.84 6.44
CA VAL A 285 16.99 9.44 5.19
C VAL A 285 17.78 9.95 3.99
N ALA A 286 17.75 9.20 2.91
CA ALA A 286 18.41 9.58 1.67
C ALA A 286 17.40 10.18 0.68
N VAL A 287 17.69 11.36 0.15
CA VAL A 287 16.80 12.11 -0.76
C VAL A 287 17.63 12.76 -1.84
N GLY A 288 17.36 12.38 -3.10
CA GLY A 288 18.22 12.71 -4.21
C GLY A 288 19.64 12.18 -3.98
N PRO A 289 20.69 13.01 -4.18
CA PRO A 289 22.06 12.64 -3.89
C PRO A 289 22.46 12.76 -2.40
N HIS A 290 21.63 13.41 -1.57
CA HIS A 290 22.01 13.79 -0.21
C HIS A 290 21.40 12.90 0.87
N LEU A 291 22.02 12.98 2.05
CA LEU A 291 21.51 12.42 3.28
C LEU A 291 20.99 13.54 4.16
N TYR A 292 19.85 13.32 4.81
CA TYR A 292 19.22 14.25 5.73
C TYR A 292 19.06 13.58 7.08
N SER A 293 19.35 14.30 8.16
CA SER A 293 19.02 13.91 9.54
C SER A 293 17.83 14.74 9.99
N VAL A 294 16.63 14.16 9.96
CA VAL A 294 15.38 14.88 10.23
C VAL A 294 14.86 14.49 11.61
N PRO A 295 14.87 15.42 12.58
CA PRO A 295 14.32 15.17 13.89
C PRO A 295 12.82 14.81 13.86
N PRO A 296 12.34 13.94 14.77
CA PRO A 296 10.97 13.42 14.75
C PRO A 296 9.90 14.51 14.95
N GLU A 297 10.24 15.63 15.59
CA GLU A 297 9.39 16.81 15.75
C GLU A 297 8.97 17.45 14.42
N PHE A 298 9.72 17.23 13.33
CA PHE A 298 9.42 17.78 12.00
C PHE A 298 8.52 16.89 11.14
N LEU A 299 7.98 15.80 11.70
CA LEU A 299 7.00 14.89 11.05
C LEU A 299 7.26 14.68 9.54
N PRO A 300 8.43 14.13 9.16
CA PRO A 300 8.87 14.11 7.78
C PRO A 300 8.01 13.19 6.89
N ILE A 301 7.75 13.68 5.68
CA ILE A 301 7.24 12.89 4.55
C ILE A 301 8.37 12.76 3.54
N VAL A 302 8.90 11.55 3.43
CA VAL A 302 10.11 11.30 2.64
C VAL A 302 9.82 10.38 1.48
N THR A 303 10.32 10.75 0.31
CA THR A 303 10.40 9.90 -0.88
C THR A 303 11.84 9.94 -1.41
N PRO A 304 12.22 9.06 -2.35
CA PRO A 304 13.60 9.06 -2.89
C PRO A 304 14.00 10.38 -3.55
N ASN A 305 13.04 11.19 -4.00
CA ASN A 305 13.29 12.46 -4.69
C ASN A 305 12.75 13.67 -3.94
N SER A 306 12.13 13.52 -2.77
CA SER A 306 11.63 14.66 -2.01
C SER A 306 11.67 14.44 -0.51
N LEU A 307 11.98 15.52 0.21
CA LEU A 307 11.82 15.60 1.65
C LEU A 307 10.86 16.74 1.93
N ALA A 308 9.75 16.42 2.59
CA ALA A 308 8.82 17.42 3.06
C ALA A 308 8.71 17.33 4.57
N VAL A 309 8.75 18.45 5.27
CA VAL A 309 8.66 18.50 6.73
C VAL A 309 7.47 19.34 7.17
N ARG A 310 6.83 18.92 8.26
CA ARG A 310 5.74 19.65 8.91
C ARG A 310 6.14 19.92 10.35
N SER A 311 6.14 21.18 10.78
CA SER A 311 6.49 21.53 12.15
C SER A 311 5.32 22.17 12.88
N ASP A 312 4.97 21.61 14.03
CA ASP A 312 4.09 22.26 15.02
C ASP A 312 4.85 23.33 15.84
N MET A 313 6.18 23.34 15.83
CA MET A 313 6.98 24.43 16.42
C MET A 313 6.92 25.73 15.61
N LEU A 314 6.48 25.68 14.35
CA LEU A 314 6.26 26.87 13.54
C LEU A 314 4.86 27.48 13.74
N ILE A 315 3.94 26.78 14.41
CA ILE A 315 2.52 27.18 14.51
C ILE A 315 1.99 26.99 15.94
N GLY A 316 1.55 28.08 16.56
CA GLY A 316 0.80 28.03 17.83
C GLY A 316 -0.42 27.09 17.76
N THR A 317 -0.74 26.46 18.89
CA THR A 317 -1.85 25.54 19.17
C THR A 317 -2.92 25.31 18.07
N ARG A 318 -2.70 24.24 17.29
CA ARG A 318 -3.59 23.20 16.70
C ARG A 318 -5.03 23.42 16.23
N ASP A 319 -5.73 24.54 16.45
CA ASP A 319 -7.21 24.47 16.47
C ASP A 319 -8.01 25.08 15.30
N ARG A 320 -7.44 25.58 14.20
CA ARG A 320 -8.31 26.26 13.18
C ARG A 320 -8.16 26.02 11.68
N ALA A 321 -7.19 25.29 11.14
CA ALA A 321 -7.18 25.00 9.68
C ALA A 321 -6.84 23.53 9.38
N ARG A 322 -7.79 22.81 8.76
CA ARG A 322 -7.64 21.38 8.43
C ARG A 322 -7.00 21.11 7.06
N PHE A 323 -6.63 22.13 6.29
CA PHE A 323 -6.10 21.95 4.95
C PHE A 323 -5.12 23.09 4.65
N PHE A 324 -3.84 22.75 4.47
CA PHE A 324 -2.74 23.59 3.96
C PHE A 324 -1.83 24.39 4.93
N ASP A 325 -1.53 23.86 6.12
CA ASP A 325 -0.52 24.47 7.01
C ASP A 325 0.89 23.84 6.85
N ASP A 326 1.83 24.70 6.43
CA ASP A 326 3.30 24.66 6.45
C ASP A 326 3.99 23.32 6.14
N LEU A 327 4.03 23.01 4.84
CA LEU A 327 4.94 22.02 4.30
C LEU A 327 6.15 22.75 3.68
N LEU A 328 7.31 22.67 4.33
CA LEU A 328 8.58 22.98 3.67
C LEU A 328 8.98 21.73 2.90
N GLU A 329 9.23 21.85 1.60
CA GLU A 329 9.58 20.72 0.75
C GLU A 329 10.83 21.03 -0.08
N ILE A 330 11.77 20.11 -0.11
CA ILE A 330 12.83 20.06 -1.13
C ILE A 330 12.56 18.88 -2.06
N ARG A 331 12.69 19.11 -3.37
CA ARG A 331 12.53 18.10 -4.41
C ARG A 331 13.74 18.09 -5.33
N TYR A 332 14.14 16.91 -5.77
CA TYR A 332 15.24 16.65 -6.70
C TYR A 332 14.73 16.18 -8.06
N ASN A 333 15.55 16.37 -9.10
CA ASN A 333 15.26 16.00 -10.49
C ASN A 333 13.96 16.64 -11.00
N VAL A 334 13.71 17.87 -10.57
CA VAL A 334 12.47 18.57 -10.86
C VAL A 334 12.55 19.17 -12.25
N ARG A 335 11.50 18.96 -13.05
CA ARG A 335 11.36 19.68 -14.33
C ARG A 335 11.02 21.14 -14.04
N PRO A 336 11.61 22.09 -14.80
CA PRO A 336 11.29 23.49 -14.62
C PRO A 336 9.78 23.74 -14.67
N ALA A 337 9.29 24.57 -13.75
CA ALA A 337 7.86 24.88 -13.69
C ALA A 337 7.38 25.45 -15.03
N ARG A 338 6.22 24.96 -15.50
CA ARG A 338 5.53 25.57 -16.63
C ARG A 338 4.89 26.87 -16.16
N ILE A 339 5.39 27.99 -16.68
CA ILE A 339 4.86 29.32 -16.38
C ILE A 339 3.69 29.59 -17.33
N PRO A 340 2.48 29.92 -16.82
CA PRO A 340 1.35 30.36 -17.64
C PRO A 340 1.66 31.65 -18.42
N ASP A 341 1.03 31.83 -19.59
CA ASP A 341 1.25 33.01 -20.43
C ASP A 341 0.76 34.32 -19.78
N ASP A 342 -0.20 34.22 -18.84
CA ASP A 342 -0.77 35.31 -18.05
C ASP A 342 -0.03 35.55 -16.71
N ALA A 343 1.11 34.88 -16.48
CA ALA A 343 1.90 35.08 -15.27
C ALA A 343 2.48 36.50 -15.21
N LEU A 344 2.37 37.12 -14.04
CA LEU A 344 2.98 38.43 -13.77
C LEU A 344 4.49 38.30 -13.59
N SER A 345 5.24 39.35 -13.94
CA SER A 345 6.68 39.41 -13.65
C SER A 345 6.93 39.51 -12.14
N LEU A 346 7.97 38.83 -11.67
CA LEU A 346 8.47 38.88 -10.29
C LEU A 346 8.77 40.31 -9.80
N ASP A 347 9.13 41.23 -10.71
CA ASP A 347 9.39 42.64 -10.37
C ASP A 347 8.16 43.36 -9.82
N ARG A 348 6.95 42.87 -10.13
CA ARG A 348 5.68 43.45 -9.64
C ARG A 348 5.36 43.08 -8.19
N VAL A 349 6.14 42.22 -7.55
CA VAL A 349 5.90 41.76 -6.16
C VAL A 349 6.35 42.77 -5.11
N GLN A 350 6.97 43.89 -5.50
CA GLN A 350 7.51 44.87 -4.56
C GLN A 350 6.42 45.57 -3.71
N GLU A 351 5.17 45.59 -4.18
CA GLU A 351 4.03 46.08 -3.41
C GLU A 351 2.85 45.10 -3.49
N VAL A 352 2.25 44.73 -2.35
CA VAL A 352 1.09 43.81 -2.32
C VAL A 352 -0.10 44.39 -3.09
N SER A 353 -0.23 45.72 -3.15
CA SER A 353 -1.20 46.46 -3.97
C SER A 353 -1.05 46.24 -5.47
N ALA A 354 0.13 45.84 -5.95
CA ALA A 354 0.39 45.54 -7.35
C ALA A 354 -0.03 44.11 -7.75
N MET A 355 -0.31 43.24 -6.76
CA MET A 355 -1.07 42.01 -7.00
C MET A 355 -2.54 42.40 -7.07
N ASP A 356 -3.20 42.14 -8.19
CA ASP A 356 -4.58 42.53 -8.43
C ASP A 356 -5.51 41.96 -7.34
N ILE A 357 -5.76 42.77 -6.31
CA ILE A 357 -6.50 42.38 -5.11
C ILE A 357 -7.94 42.01 -5.50
N ASP A 358 -8.50 42.64 -6.53
CA ASP A 358 -9.85 42.40 -7.00
C ASP A 358 -9.96 41.07 -7.77
N VAL A 359 -8.93 40.68 -8.52
CA VAL A 359 -8.79 39.32 -9.10
C VAL A 359 -8.65 38.27 -8.00
N LEU A 360 -7.86 38.53 -6.96
CA LEU A 360 -7.76 37.61 -5.83
C LEU A 360 -9.09 37.53 -5.05
N LYS A 361 -9.85 38.63 -4.93
CA LYS A 361 -11.21 38.66 -4.32
C LYS A 361 -12.23 37.88 -5.15
N SER A 362 -12.18 38.00 -6.49
CA SER A 362 -12.99 37.19 -7.42
C SER A 362 -12.60 35.71 -7.39
N GLY A 363 -11.44 35.44 -6.78
CA GLY A 363 -10.89 34.15 -6.45
C GLY A 363 -10.38 33.36 -7.64
N GLN A 364 -9.96 34.10 -8.65
CA GLN A 364 -8.96 33.64 -9.59
C GLN A 364 -7.59 33.65 -8.89
N GLY A 365 -6.77 32.64 -9.18
CA GLY A 365 -5.40 32.59 -8.67
C GLY A 365 -4.51 33.56 -9.43
N VAL A 366 -3.50 34.10 -8.76
CA VAL A 366 -2.46 34.92 -9.40
C VAL A 366 -1.17 34.14 -9.40
N VAL A 367 -0.59 33.97 -10.59
CA VAL A 367 0.74 33.38 -10.76
C VAL A 367 1.72 34.49 -11.06
N VAL A 368 2.80 34.53 -10.29
CA VAL A 368 3.93 35.41 -10.53
C VAL A 368 5.16 34.54 -10.78
N ALA A 369 5.96 34.87 -11.79
CA ALA A 369 7.18 34.13 -12.06
C ALA A 369 8.31 35.04 -12.56
N GLY A 370 9.54 34.62 -12.34
CA GLY A 370 10.71 35.33 -12.83
C GLY A 370 12.02 34.73 -12.35
N ILE A 371 13.11 35.41 -12.66
CA ILE A 371 14.45 35.11 -12.15
C ILE A 371 14.78 36.17 -11.12
N ASP A 372 15.18 35.73 -9.93
CA ASP A 372 15.65 36.65 -8.90
C ASP A 372 16.97 37.29 -9.34
N PRO A 373 17.05 38.63 -9.50
CA PRO A 373 18.26 39.28 -10.00
C PRO A 373 19.45 39.17 -9.04
N VAL A 374 19.21 38.85 -7.76
CA VAL A 374 20.25 38.74 -6.73
C VAL A 374 20.81 37.31 -6.67
N SER A 375 19.95 36.31 -6.48
CA SER A 375 20.38 34.92 -6.36
C SER A 375 20.50 34.17 -7.70
N GLY A 376 19.93 34.71 -8.78
CA GLY A 376 19.83 34.01 -10.07
C GLY A 376 18.82 32.86 -10.09
N ARG A 377 18.12 32.60 -8.97
CA ARG A 377 17.17 31.49 -8.84
C ARG A 377 15.89 31.79 -9.61
N ARG A 378 15.28 30.76 -10.20
CA ARG A 378 13.96 30.88 -10.81
C ARG A 378 12.89 30.74 -9.73
N VAL A 379 11.89 31.60 -9.77
CA VAL A 379 10.85 31.65 -8.74
C VAL A 379 9.48 31.63 -9.40
N VAL A 380 8.57 30.85 -8.81
CA VAL A 380 7.15 30.83 -9.15
C VAL A 380 6.35 30.97 -7.86
N LEU A 381 5.52 32.01 -7.79
CA LEU A 381 4.59 32.29 -6.71
C LEU A 381 3.18 31.99 -7.24
N ASN A 382 2.45 31.12 -6.57
CA ASN A 382 1.07 30.79 -6.90
C ASN A 382 0.18 31.12 -5.71
N CYS A 383 -0.53 32.23 -5.81
CA CYS A 383 -1.44 32.70 -4.77
C CYS A 383 -2.86 32.24 -5.10
N LEU A 384 -3.39 31.27 -4.34
CA LEU A 384 -4.71 30.67 -4.55
C LEU A 384 -5.76 31.15 -3.53
N ARG A 385 -7.02 31.06 -3.93
CA ARG A 385 -8.25 31.55 -3.30
C ARG A 385 -8.52 30.97 -1.89
N GLY A 386 -8.81 31.86 -0.93
CA GLY A 386 -9.36 31.57 0.40
C GLY A 386 -10.09 32.79 0.99
N ALA A 387 -10.84 32.64 2.08
CA ALA A 387 -11.41 33.77 2.83
C ALA A 387 -10.28 34.70 3.31
N TRP A 388 -10.57 35.99 3.46
CA TRP A 388 -9.57 37.06 3.61
C TRP A 388 -8.53 36.85 4.72
N GLU A 389 -8.84 36.06 5.74
CA GLU A 389 -7.98 35.91 6.92
C GLU A 389 -6.87 34.85 6.79
N ASP A 390 -6.89 33.97 5.76
CA ASP A 390 -5.94 32.84 5.63
C ASP A 390 -5.36 32.64 4.20
N ARG A 391 -5.12 33.73 3.43
CA ARG A 391 -4.58 33.58 2.06
C ARG A 391 -3.09 33.29 2.06
N LEU A 392 -2.73 32.09 1.63
CA LEU A 392 -1.36 31.64 1.45
C LEU A 392 -0.97 31.63 -0.04
N CYS A 393 0.24 32.09 -0.33
CA CYS A 393 0.89 31.91 -1.61
C CYS A 393 1.85 30.73 -1.51
N GLN A 394 1.70 29.76 -2.41
CA GLN A 394 2.69 28.73 -2.60
C GLN A 394 3.88 29.32 -3.35
N ILE A 395 5.07 29.16 -2.80
CA ILE A 395 6.31 29.65 -3.34
C ILE A 395 7.13 28.45 -3.76
N ARG A 396 7.63 28.49 -4.99
CA ARG A 396 8.54 27.49 -5.53
C ARG A 396 9.78 28.19 -6.05
N VAL A 397 10.92 27.87 -5.46
CA VAL A 397 12.23 28.38 -5.85
C VAL A 397 13.02 27.23 -6.47
N GLU A 398 13.48 27.41 -7.70
CA GLU A 398 14.24 26.42 -8.45
C GLU A 398 15.71 26.85 -8.54
N GLU A 399 16.59 25.93 -8.17
CA GLU A 399 18.04 26.09 -8.17
C GLU A 399 18.64 24.79 -8.74
N ASP A 400 19.28 24.90 -9.91
CA ASP A 400 19.78 23.77 -10.71
C ASP A 400 18.74 22.67 -10.97
N HIS A 401 18.90 21.50 -10.33
CA HIS A 401 18.00 20.35 -10.42
C HIS A 401 17.13 20.17 -9.18
N MET A 402 17.10 21.16 -8.30
CA MET A 402 16.35 21.19 -7.05
C MET A 402 15.22 22.21 -7.12
N ALA A 403 14.13 21.92 -6.39
CA ALA A 403 13.10 22.90 -6.12
C ALA A 403 12.73 22.91 -4.64
N TYR A 404 12.76 24.08 -4.04
CA TYR A 404 12.28 24.35 -2.69
C TYR A 404 10.85 24.88 -2.79
N SER A 405 9.93 24.30 -2.03
CA SER A 405 8.53 24.73 -1.98
C SER A 405 8.11 25.02 -0.56
N PHE A 406 7.40 26.12 -0.36
CA PHE A 406 6.88 26.55 0.94
C PHE A 406 5.68 27.47 0.75
N PHE A 407 5.03 27.86 1.85
CA PHE A 407 3.89 28.77 1.83
C PHE A 407 4.23 30.03 2.61
N LEU A 408 3.70 31.17 2.15
CA LEU A 408 3.71 32.42 2.91
C LEU A 408 2.32 33.05 2.90
N PRO A 409 1.91 33.71 4.01
CA PRO A 409 0.77 34.61 3.99
C PRO A 409 0.95 35.69 2.92
N LEU A 410 -0.14 36.04 2.24
CA LEU A 410 -0.15 37.06 1.19
C LEU A 410 0.43 38.39 1.69
N GLU A 411 0.16 38.77 2.94
CA GLU A 411 0.71 39.99 3.57
C GLU A 411 2.23 39.98 3.70
N GLN A 412 2.83 38.78 3.77
CA GLN A 412 4.27 38.58 3.91
C GLN A 412 4.96 38.25 2.59
N ILE A 413 4.22 38.27 1.46
CA ILE A 413 4.75 37.86 0.16
C ILE A 413 5.95 38.71 -0.27
N THR A 414 6.02 39.99 0.13
CA THR A 414 7.18 40.86 -0.15
C THR A 414 8.48 40.37 0.50
N ARG A 415 8.38 39.51 1.53
CA ARG A 415 9.51 38.88 2.23
C ARG A 415 9.88 37.50 1.66
N TRP A 416 9.33 37.12 0.50
CA TRP A 416 9.56 35.81 -0.11
C TRP A 416 11.05 35.47 -0.27
N ARG A 417 11.91 36.45 -0.61
CA ARG A 417 13.35 36.23 -0.79
C ARG A 417 14.02 35.81 0.50
N VAL A 418 13.77 36.55 1.59
CA VAL A 418 14.32 36.24 2.92
C VAL A 418 13.80 34.88 3.42
N ALA A 419 12.54 34.57 3.15
CA ALA A 419 11.97 33.27 3.49
C ALA A 419 12.61 32.13 2.68
N ALA A 420 12.85 32.33 1.37
CA ALA A 420 13.53 31.36 0.53
C ALA A 420 14.93 31.04 1.04
N ASP A 421 15.73 32.06 1.37
CA ASP A 421 17.09 31.85 1.90
C ASP A 421 17.07 31.09 3.23
N ARG A 422 16.09 31.37 4.10
CA ARG A 422 15.89 30.61 5.35
C ARG A 422 15.50 29.16 5.11
N VAL A 423 14.64 28.90 4.12
CA VAL A 423 14.22 27.52 3.77
C VAL A 423 15.39 26.73 3.18
N VAL A 424 16.20 27.36 2.32
CA VAL A 424 17.42 26.74 1.78
C VAL A 424 18.38 26.41 2.92
N ALA A 425 18.70 27.39 3.77
CA ALA A 425 19.57 27.21 4.92
C ALA A 425 19.05 26.12 5.89
N PHE A 426 17.75 26.08 6.14
CA PHE A 426 17.13 25.04 6.97
C PHE A 426 17.37 23.63 6.40
N PHE A 427 17.17 23.42 5.10
CA PHE A 427 17.45 22.12 4.50
C PHE A 427 18.95 21.81 4.47
N ASP A 428 19.81 22.81 4.31
CA ASP A 428 21.26 22.63 4.40
C ASP A 428 21.70 22.22 5.81
N ASP A 429 21.10 22.79 6.86
CA ASP A 429 21.36 22.41 8.26
C ASP A 429 20.93 20.96 8.55
N LEU A 430 19.88 20.47 7.87
CA LEU A 430 19.45 19.07 7.98
C LEU A 430 20.35 18.10 7.20
N ARG A 431 21.18 18.58 6.26
CA ARG A 431 22.05 17.70 5.47
C ARG A 431 23.16 17.11 6.34
N VAL A 432 23.36 15.81 6.22
CA VAL A 432 24.49 15.12 6.87
C VAL A 432 25.73 15.33 5.99
N PRO A 433 26.85 15.85 6.54
CA PRO A 433 28.11 15.96 5.82
C PRO A 433 28.56 14.58 5.33
N GLN A 434 29.01 14.49 4.08
CA GLN A 434 29.51 13.26 3.48
C GLN A 434 30.93 12.94 3.94
#